data_AF-A0A9E7MYS9-F1
#
_entry.id   AF-A0A9E7MYS9-F1
#
_cell.length_a   1.000
_cell.length_b   1.000
_cell.length_c   1.000
_cell.angle_alpha   90.00
_cell.angle_beta   90.00
_cell.angle_gamma   90.00
#
_symmetry.space_group_name_H-M   'P 1'
#
loop_
_entity.id
_entity.type
_entity.pdbx_description
1 polymer ?
#
loop_
_entity_poly.entity_id
_entity_poly.type
_entity_poly.pdbx_seq_one_letter_code
_entity_poly.pdbx_strand_id
1 'polypeptide(L)'
;MKLIEIHNHLNRIWSEIFRLNEVLREKLRPLGFKVEPVEEVFNAYIFLEGEWREMVYPHPAFEIKPQGEVGATIQSFYFVFAIPKEKITRDFVFEFLKKFLQSYIYGTENFLEDIYNHNSPRNPEEVYREIEKSQEEVFQFEVEAKDSEELENKLFEFIELAKKYKVLDL
;
A
#
# COMPACT_ATOMS: atom_id res chain seq x y z
N MET A 1 1.35 -0.86 -27.68
CA MET A 1 0.02 -0.28 -27.39
C MET A 1 -0.28 0.82 -28.39
N LYS A 2 -1.54 1.00 -28.74
CA LYS A 2 -2.00 2.17 -29.52
C LYS A 2 -2.03 3.40 -28.61
N LEU A 3 -1.77 4.59 -29.16
CA LEU A 3 -1.80 5.85 -28.39
C LEU A 3 -3.10 6.05 -27.59
N ILE A 4 -4.24 5.63 -28.17
CA ILE A 4 -5.55 5.72 -27.51
C ILE A 4 -5.65 4.83 -26.25
N GLU A 5 -4.99 3.68 -26.24
CA GLU A 5 -4.98 2.77 -25.09
C GLU A 5 -4.16 3.38 -23.94
N ILE A 6 -3.00 3.97 -24.26
CA ILE A 6 -2.16 4.67 -23.28
C ILE A 6 -2.92 5.86 -22.71
N HIS A 7 -3.53 6.69 -23.56
CA HIS A 7 -4.31 7.84 -23.14
C HIS A 7 -5.45 7.46 -22.19
N ASN A 8 -6.22 6.43 -22.55
CA ASN A 8 -7.33 5.97 -21.71
C ASN A 8 -6.85 5.38 -20.38
N HIS A 9 -5.71 4.69 -20.38
CA HIS A 9 -5.13 4.12 -19.16
C HIS A 9 -4.65 5.21 -18.21
N LEU A 10 -3.95 6.23 -18.72
CA LEU A 10 -3.53 7.38 -17.92
C LEU A 10 -4.74 8.16 -17.37
N ASN A 11 -5.76 8.42 -18.19
CA ASN A 11 -6.99 9.05 -17.71
C ASN A 11 -7.66 8.23 -16.61
N ARG A 12 -7.69 6.90 -16.76
CA ARG A 12 -8.27 6.00 -15.77
C ARG A 12 -7.56 6.12 -14.43
N ILE A 13 -6.23 6.00 -14.39
CA ILE A 13 -5.45 6.06 -13.16
C ILE A 13 -5.72 7.38 -12.40
N TRP A 14 -5.64 8.52 -13.06
CA TRP A 14 -5.82 9.83 -12.42
C TRP A 14 -7.26 10.05 -11.99
N SER A 15 -8.23 9.80 -12.87
CA SER A 15 -9.64 10.03 -12.56
C SER A 15 -10.16 9.12 -11.46
N GLU A 16 -9.73 7.85 -11.41
CA GLU A 16 -10.12 6.93 -10.36
C GLU A 16 -9.54 7.33 -9.00
N ILE A 17 -8.29 7.81 -8.93
CA ILE A 17 -7.70 8.30 -7.67
C ILE A 17 -8.36 9.57 -7.15
N PHE A 18 -8.68 10.54 -8.02
CA PHE A 18 -9.45 11.71 -7.62
C PHE A 18 -10.83 11.32 -7.07
N ARG A 19 -11.54 10.42 -7.76
CA ARG A 19 -12.84 9.92 -7.29
C ARG A 19 -12.72 9.21 -5.95
N LEU A 20 -11.71 8.35 -5.80
CA LEU A 20 -11.47 7.58 -4.59
C LEU A 20 -11.12 8.49 -3.40
N ASN A 21 -10.34 9.55 -3.62
CA ASN A 21 -10.01 10.53 -2.58
C ASN A 21 -11.25 11.15 -1.94
N GLU A 22 -12.21 11.60 -2.76
CA GLU A 22 -13.47 12.18 -2.27
C GLU A 22 -14.30 11.15 -1.49
N VAL A 23 -14.43 9.93 -2.03
CA VAL A 23 -15.16 8.84 -1.37
C VAL A 23 -14.55 8.49 -0.01
N LEU A 24 -13.22 8.34 0.04
CA LEU A 24 -12.53 8.00 1.29
C LEU A 24 -12.53 9.15 2.30
N ARG A 25 -12.46 10.40 1.84
CA ARG A 25 -12.57 11.59 2.70
C ARG A 25 -13.86 11.58 3.50
N GLU A 26 -14.97 11.18 2.88
CA GLU A 26 -16.27 11.06 3.56
C GLU A 26 -16.33 9.83 4.48
N LYS A 27 -15.91 8.66 3.97
CA LYS A 27 -16.11 7.39 4.67
C LYS A 27 -15.13 7.15 5.82
N LEU A 28 -13.90 7.67 5.74
CA LEU A 28 -12.87 7.44 6.76
C LEU A 28 -12.90 8.48 7.88
N ARG A 29 -13.50 9.66 7.65
CA ARG A 29 -13.62 10.71 8.67
C ARG A 29 -14.33 10.24 9.95
N PRO A 30 -15.46 9.51 9.91
CA PRO A 30 -16.08 8.94 11.12
C PRO A 30 -15.20 7.93 11.86
N LEU A 31 -14.19 7.36 11.20
CA LEU A 31 -13.26 6.40 11.78
C LEU A 31 -12.00 7.06 12.37
N GLY A 32 -11.93 8.40 12.37
CA GLY A 32 -10.82 9.15 12.97
C GLY A 32 -9.68 9.48 12.00
N PHE A 33 -9.74 9.05 10.74
CA PHE A 33 -8.71 9.35 9.76
C PHE A 33 -8.91 10.72 9.11
N LYS A 34 -7.80 11.34 8.69
CA LYS A 34 -7.80 12.52 7.83
C LYS A 34 -7.24 12.17 6.45
N VAL A 35 -8.06 12.32 5.43
CA VAL A 35 -7.65 12.15 4.03
C VAL A 35 -7.19 13.49 3.46
N GLU A 36 -5.93 13.56 3.04
CA GLU A 36 -5.35 14.76 2.40
C GLU A 36 -5.73 14.83 0.91
N PRO A 37 -5.57 15.97 0.23
CA PRO A 37 -5.76 16.08 -1.21
C PRO A 37 -4.82 15.16 -2.00
N VAL A 38 -5.18 14.89 -3.27
CA VAL A 38 -4.31 14.18 -4.22
C VAL A 38 -3.13 15.07 -4.62
N GLU A 39 -1.94 14.49 -4.62
CA GLU A 39 -0.68 15.09 -5.04
C GLU A 39 0.01 14.22 -6.09
N GLU A 40 0.96 14.81 -6.83
CA GLU A 40 1.86 14.10 -7.72
C GLU A 40 3.11 13.63 -6.97
N VAL A 41 3.29 12.31 -6.90
CA VAL A 41 4.49 11.69 -6.33
C VAL A 41 5.48 11.35 -7.45
N PHE A 42 6.75 11.70 -7.27
CA PHE A 42 7.84 11.45 -8.21
C PHE A 42 8.90 10.52 -7.59
N ASN A 43 9.66 9.83 -8.44
CA ASN A 43 10.81 8.99 -8.06
C ASN A 43 10.44 7.79 -7.15
N ALA A 44 9.20 7.32 -7.25
CA ALA A 44 8.78 6.05 -6.66
C ALA A 44 9.26 4.87 -7.51
N TYR A 45 9.21 3.66 -6.97
CA TYR A 45 9.63 2.44 -7.67
C TYR A 45 8.45 1.49 -7.88
N ILE A 46 8.47 0.75 -8.99
CA ILE A 46 7.50 -0.32 -9.29
C ILE A 46 8.24 -1.62 -9.63
N PHE A 47 7.65 -2.76 -9.28
CA PHE A 47 8.25 -4.06 -9.53
C PHE A 47 7.82 -4.61 -10.90
N LEU A 48 8.71 -4.51 -11.89
CA LEU A 48 8.46 -4.94 -13.26
C LEU A 48 9.43 -6.03 -13.68
N GLU A 49 8.89 -7.14 -14.18
CA GLU A 49 9.69 -8.24 -14.75
C GLU A 49 10.77 -8.80 -13.81
N GLY A 50 10.51 -8.77 -12.50
CA GLY A 50 11.44 -9.27 -11.47
C GLY A 50 12.41 -8.23 -10.91
N GLU A 51 12.30 -6.96 -11.33
CA GLU A 51 13.20 -5.88 -10.93
C GLU A 51 12.44 -4.64 -10.48
N TRP A 52 12.93 -3.96 -9.44
CA TRP A 52 12.48 -2.63 -9.08
C TRP A 52 12.94 -1.60 -10.12
N ARG A 53 11.99 -0.83 -10.66
CA ARG A 53 12.21 0.19 -11.69
C ARG A 53 11.72 1.54 -11.19
N GLU A 54 12.57 2.56 -11.34
CA GLU A 54 12.24 3.94 -10.97
C GLU A 54 11.20 4.54 -11.93
N MET A 55 10.19 5.21 -11.36
CA MET A 55 9.24 6.06 -12.07
C MET A 55 9.70 7.51 -11.99
N VAL A 56 10.38 7.95 -13.06
CA VAL A 56 10.72 9.37 -13.25
C VAL A 56 9.51 10.23 -13.62
N TYR A 57 8.40 9.60 -13.98
CA TYR A 57 7.10 10.24 -14.22
C TYR A 57 6.27 10.25 -12.94
N PRO A 58 5.34 11.20 -12.79
CA PRO A 58 4.52 11.26 -11.59
C PRO A 58 3.44 10.19 -11.60
N HIS A 59 2.99 9.82 -10.40
CA HIS A 59 1.75 9.08 -10.19
C HIS A 59 0.88 9.77 -9.13
N PRO A 60 -0.46 9.62 -9.19
CA PRO A 60 -1.35 10.26 -8.23
C PRO A 60 -1.42 9.45 -6.93
N ALA A 61 -1.21 10.12 -5.79
CA ALA A 61 -1.38 9.54 -4.47
C ALA A 61 -1.91 10.57 -3.47
N PHE A 62 -2.36 10.12 -2.30
CA PHE A 62 -2.76 10.98 -1.19
C PHE A 62 -2.56 10.29 0.16
N GLU A 63 -2.23 11.09 1.16
CA GLU A 63 -2.08 10.60 2.54
C GLU A 63 -3.43 10.33 3.21
N ILE A 64 -3.47 9.26 4.00
CA ILE A 64 -4.50 8.94 4.98
C ILE A 64 -3.84 8.98 6.36
N LYS A 65 -4.02 10.08 7.09
CA LYS A 65 -3.43 10.23 8.42
C LYS A 65 -4.24 9.48 9.47
N PRO A 66 -3.58 8.78 10.41
CA PRO A 66 -2.12 8.60 10.49
C PRO A 66 -1.64 7.41 9.63
N GLN A 67 -0.40 7.52 9.14
CA GLN A 67 0.42 6.41 8.62
C GLN A 67 0.05 5.81 7.26
N GLY A 68 -1.05 6.20 6.63
CA GLY A 68 -1.50 5.64 5.36
C GLY A 68 -1.17 6.51 4.14
N GLU A 69 -1.04 5.87 2.99
CA GLU A 69 -1.09 6.47 1.66
C GLU A 69 -1.95 5.60 0.74
N VAL A 70 -2.66 6.23 -0.18
CA VAL A 70 -3.37 5.56 -1.28
C VAL A 70 -2.92 6.18 -2.59
N GLY A 71 -2.62 5.37 -3.59
CA GLY A 71 -2.24 5.84 -4.91
C GLY A 71 -2.52 4.83 -6.02
N ALA A 72 -2.11 5.18 -7.22
CA ALA A 72 -2.12 4.25 -8.34
C ALA A 72 -0.94 4.52 -9.27
N THR A 73 -0.31 3.45 -9.72
CA THR A 73 0.80 3.48 -10.67
C THR A 73 0.31 3.06 -12.06
N ILE A 74 1.23 2.93 -13.02
CA ILE A 74 0.90 2.36 -14.34
C ILE A 74 0.45 0.89 -14.24
N GLN A 75 0.79 0.19 -13.15
CA GLN A 75 0.56 -1.23 -12.94
C GLN A 75 -0.72 -1.52 -12.15
N SER A 76 -0.92 -0.82 -11.04
CA SER A 76 -1.89 -1.19 -10.01
C SER A 76 -2.37 0.03 -9.22
N PHE A 77 -3.51 -0.12 -8.56
CA PHE A 77 -3.90 0.72 -7.44
C PHE A 77 -3.27 0.15 -6.17
N TYR A 78 -2.89 1.00 -5.22
CA TYR A 78 -2.27 0.54 -3.98
C TYR A 78 -2.70 1.39 -2.78
N PHE A 79 -2.60 0.78 -1.61
CA PHE A 79 -2.49 1.50 -0.36
C PHE A 79 -1.31 0.96 0.42
N VAL A 80 -0.71 1.80 1.24
CA VAL A 80 0.39 1.41 2.12
C VAL A 80 0.18 2.03 3.49
N PHE A 81 0.46 1.28 4.55
CA PHE A 81 0.49 1.78 5.91
C PHE A 81 1.84 1.52 6.59
N ALA A 82 2.39 2.58 7.17
CA ALA A 82 3.62 2.54 7.95
C ALA A 82 3.33 2.13 9.40
N ILE A 83 3.75 0.93 9.79
CA ILE A 83 3.49 0.35 11.11
C ILE A 83 4.79 0.31 11.93
N PRO A 84 4.82 0.87 13.14
CA PRO A 84 5.95 0.74 14.06
C PRO A 84 6.24 -0.73 14.40
N LYS A 85 7.51 -1.13 14.34
CA LYS A 85 7.97 -2.51 14.54
C LYS A 85 7.43 -3.11 15.84
N GLU A 86 7.41 -2.34 16.91
CA GLU A 86 6.98 -2.77 18.24
C GLU A 86 5.48 -3.13 18.32
N LYS A 87 4.68 -2.71 17.34
CA LYS A 87 3.25 -3.05 17.23
C LYS A 87 3.00 -4.27 16.36
N ILE A 88 3.97 -4.68 15.55
CA ILE A 88 3.83 -5.80 14.62
C ILE A 88 3.92 -7.10 15.42
N THR A 89 2.86 -7.89 15.37
CA THR A 89 2.83 -9.22 15.98
C THR A 89 2.87 -10.31 14.93
N ARG A 90 3.34 -11.49 15.33
CA ARG A 90 3.32 -12.69 14.48
C ARG A 90 1.93 -12.96 13.90
N ASP A 91 0.89 -12.91 14.72
CA ASP A 91 -0.48 -13.21 14.29
C ASP A 91 -1.02 -12.16 13.31
N PHE A 92 -0.65 -10.89 13.48
CA PHE A 92 -0.96 -9.84 12.51
C PHE A 92 -0.34 -10.13 11.14
N VAL A 93 0.96 -10.46 11.08
CA VAL A 93 1.65 -10.80 9.82
C VAL A 93 0.99 -12.01 9.15
N PHE A 94 0.66 -13.05 9.91
CA PHE A 94 0.02 -14.25 9.38
C PHE A 94 -1.36 -13.95 8.79
N GLU A 95 -2.19 -13.18 9.48
CA GLU A 95 -3.51 -12.80 8.98
C GLU A 95 -3.44 -11.83 7.81
N PHE A 96 -2.49 -10.89 7.82
CA PHE A 96 -2.25 -9.95 6.72
C PHE A 96 -1.91 -10.72 5.44
N LEU A 97 -0.87 -11.57 5.48
CA LEU A 97 -0.42 -12.33 4.30
C LEU A 97 -1.47 -13.33 3.79
N LYS A 98 -2.33 -13.83 4.68
CA LYS A 98 -3.46 -14.70 4.30
C LYS A 98 -4.57 -13.94 3.59
N LYS A 99 -4.83 -12.69 3.99
CA LYS A 99 -5.91 -11.84 3.45
C LYS A 99 -5.50 -11.11 2.17
N PHE A 100 -4.28 -10.59 2.14
CA PHE A 100 -3.82 -9.70 1.07
C PHE A 100 -2.76 -10.41 0.22
N LEU A 101 -3.23 -11.17 -0.78
CA LEU A 101 -2.36 -12.00 -1.63
C LEU A 101 -1.46 -11.20 -2.59
N GLN A 102 -1.81 -9.95 -2.88
CA GLN A 102 -1.00 -9.03 -3.67
C GLN A 102 -0.52 -7.95 -2.71
N SER A 103 0.49 -8.27 -1.93
CA SER A 103 1.03 -7.38 -0.90
C SER A 103 2.55 -7.43 -0.85
N TYR A 104 3.09 -6.39 -0.24
CA TYR A 104 4.52 -6.24 0.02
C TYR A 104 4.72 -5.82 1.48
N ILE A 105 5.84 -6.23 2.05
CA ILE A 105 6.33 -5.74 3.34
C ILE A 105 7.78 -5.35 3.17
N TYR A 106 8.09 -4.08 3.43
CA TYR A 106 9.44 -3.54 3.27
C TYR A 106 9.75 -2.49 4.35
N GLY A 107 11.04 -2.25 4.56
CA GLY A 107 11.54 -1.23 5.49
C GLY A 107 11.43 0.18 4.92
N THR A 108 11.59 1.19 5.78
CA THR A 108 11.63 2.60 5.37
C THR A 108 12.99 3.00 4.78
N GLU A 109 14.09 2.45 5.30
CA GLU A 109 15.44 2.79 4.84
C GLU A 109 15.86 1.92 3.65
N ASN A 110 15.51 0.62 3.67
CA ASN A 110 15.80 -0.34 2.60
C ASN A 110 14.55 -0.76 1.82
N PHE A 111 13.86 0.19 1.18
CA PHE A 111 12.63 -0.08 0.41
C PHE A 111 12.83 -0.97 -0.83
N LEU A 112 14.07 -1.21 -1.27
CA LEU A 112 14.40 -2.12 -2.38
C LEU A 112 14.62 -3.57 -1.92
N GLU A 113 14.83 -3.79 -0.62
CA GLU A 113 14.99 -5.12 -0.03
C GLU A 113 13.69 -5.52 0.69
N ASP A 114 12.78 -6.12 -0.08
CA ASP A 114 11.51 -6.61 0.45
C ASP A 114 11.72 -7.70 1.50
N ILE A 115 11.09 -7.55 2.66
CA ILE A 115 10.89 -8.67 3.60
C ILE A 115 9.89 -9.67 3.02
N TYR A 116 8.84 -9.15 2.39
CA TYR A 116 7.86 -9.94 1.68
C TYR A 116 7.50 -9.30 0.34
N ASN A 117 7.52 -10.10 -0.71
CA ASN A 117 7.08 -9.73 -2.06
C ASN A 117 6.19 -10.85 -2.58
N HIS A 118 4.94 -10.54 -2.92
CA HIS A 118 3.99 -11.58 -3.36
C HIS A 118 4.39 -12.29 -4.67
N ASN A 119 5.32 -11.74 -5.46
CA ASN A 119 5.86 -12.39 -6.65
C ASN A 119 6.88 -13.49 -6.30
N SER A 120 7.40 -13.50 -5.07
CA SER A 120 8.29 -14.53 -4.51
C SER A 120 7.85 -14.86 -3.07
N PRO A 121 6.66 -15.48 -2.90
CA PRO A 121 6.03 -15.59 -1.60
C PRO A 121 6.82 -16.49 -0.66
N ARG A 122 6.93 -16.05 0.59
CA ARG A 122 7.66 -16.75 1.64
C ARG A 122 6.74 -17.22 2.76
N ASN A 123 7.26 -18.08 3.62
CA ASN A 123 6.53 -18.53 4.79
C ASN A 123 6.27 -17.33 5.73
N PRO A 124 5.03 -17.12 6.22
CA PRO A 124 4.74 -16.04 7.18
C PRO A 124 5.61 -16.04 8.44
N GLU A 125 6.05 -17.22 8.90
CA GLU A 125 6.98 -17.38 10.02
C GLU A 125 8.36 -16.78 9.70
N GLU A 126 8.84 -16.95 8.47
CA GLU A 126 10.12 -16.39 8.03
C GLU A 126 10.03 -14.88 7.91
N VAL A 127 8.95 -14.38 7.31
CA VAL A 127 8.65 -12.94 7.19
C VAL A 127 8.69 -12.27 8.57
N TYR A 128 7.96 -12.82 9.54
CA TYR A 128 7.94 -12.24 10.89
C TYR A 128 9.33 -12.27 11.56
N ARG A 129 10.09 -13.37 11.41
CA ARG A 129 11.46 -13.44 11.96
C ARG A 129 12.41 -12.42 11.34
N GLU A 130 12.20 -12.05 10.08
CA GLU A 130 13.01 -11.02 9.44
C GLU A 130 12.64 -9.62 9.91
N ILE A 131 11.35 -9.34 10.11
CA ILE A 131 10.89 -8.11 10.79
C ILE A 131 11.56 -7.99 12.16
N GLU A 132 11.56 -9.06 12.97
CA GLU A 132 12.19 -9.05 14.30
C GLU A 132 13.69 -8.77 14.25
N LYS A 133 14.41 -9.33 13.28
CA LYS A 133 15.88 -9.20 13.14
C LYS A 133 16.31 -7.90 12.47
N SER A 134 15.45 -7.30 11.65
CA SER A 134 15.74 -6.06 10.93
C SER A 134 16.01 -4.90 11.90
N GLN A 135 16.84 -3.95 11.48
CA GLN A 135 17.13 -2.72 12.22
C GLN A 135 16.12 -1.59 11.93
N GLU A 136 15.17 -1.84 11.02
CA GLU A 136 14.10 -0.89 10.70
C GLU A 136 13.14 -0.75 11.91
N GLU A 137 12.81 0.50 12.24
CA GLU A 137 11.86 0.81 13.32
C GLU A 137 10.41 0.86 12.81
N VAL A 138 10.21 1.01 11.49
CA VAL A 138 8.90 1.11 10.85
C VAL A 138 8.90 0.25 9.59
N PHE A 139 7.79 -0.45 9.36
CA PHE A 139 7.58 -1.26 8.18
C PHE A 139 6.37 -0.79 7.39
N GLN A 140 6.51 -0.79 6.08
CA GLN A 140 5.46 -0.49 5.14
C GLN A 140 4.70 -1.79 4.81
N PHE A 141 3.39 -1.77 4.98
CA PHE A 141 2.49 -2.85 4.57
C PHE A 141 1.68 -2.35 3.37
N GLU A 142 2.12 -2.74 2.17
CA GLU A 142 1.51 -2.33 0.93
C GLU A 142 0.59 -3.43 0.38
N VAL A 143 -0.54 -3.02 -0.18
CA VAL A 143 -1.50 -3.92 -0.82
C VAL A 143 -1.91 -3.35 -2.16
N GLU A 144 -1.81 -4.17 -3.20
CA GLU A 144 -2.23 -3.83 -4.56
C GLU A 144 -3.67 -4.27 -4.86
N ALA A 145 -4.29 -3.59 -5.81
CA ALA A 145 -5.61 -3.88 -6.35
C ALA A 145 -5.68 -3.54 -7.85
N LYS A 146 -6.60 -4.19 -8.58
CA LYS A 146 -6.74 -3.99 -10.04
C LYS A 146 -7.52 -2.73 -10.43
N ASP A 147 -8.31 -2.20 -9.50
CA ASP A 147 -9.20 -1.07 -9.66
C ASP A 147 -9.51 -0.39 -8.31
N SER A 148 -10.05 0.82 -8.36
CA SER A 148 -10.38 1.62 -7.18
C SER A 148 -11.43 0.98 -6.27
N GLU A 149 -12.35 0.16 -6.79
CA GLU A 149 -13.39 -0.50 -5.99
C GLU A 149 -12.82 -1.65 -5.17
N GLU A 150 -11.98 -2.49 -5.78
CA GLU A 150 -11.23 -3.52 -5.07
C GLU A 150 -10.30 -2.90 -4.03
N LEU A 151 -9.64 -1.79 -4.37
CA LEU A 151 -8.76 -1.08 -3.43
C LEU A 151 -9.51 -0.59 -2.20
N GLU A 152 -10.67 0.05 -2.40
CA GLU A 152 -11.53 0.51 -1.31
C GLU A 152 -11.91 -0.64 -0.37
N ASN A 153 -12.39 -1.76 -0.93
CA ASN A 153 -12.79 -2.92 -0.15
C ASN A 153 -11.62 -3.47 0.68
N LYS A 154 -10.45 -3.64 0.05
CA LYS A 154 -9.24 -4.12 0.74
C LYS A 154 -8.77 -3.15 1.84
N LEU A 155 -8.88 -1.84 1.61
CA LEU A 155 -8.53 -0.82 2.60
C LEU A 155 -9.40 -0.94 3.86
N PHE A 156 -10.72 -1.09 3.71
CA PHE A 156 -11.59 -1.28 4.87
C PHE A 156 -11.30 -2.62 5.59
N GLU A 157 -11.04 -3.69 4.85
CA GLU A 157 -10.61 -4.96 5.47
C GLU A 157 -9.29 -4.82 6.24
N PHE A 158 -8.34 -4.05 5.71
CA PHE A 158 -7.08 -3.76 6.37
C PHE A 158 -7.29 -2.93 7.63
N ILE A 159 -8.12 -1.88 7.59
CA ILE A 159 -8.42 -1.06 8.76
C ILE A 159 -9.03 -1.92 9.88
N GLU A 160 -9.94 -2.84 9.57
CA GLU A 160 -10.53 -3.74 10.57
C GLU A 160 -9.50 -4.73 11.14
N LEU A 161 -8.62 -5.27 10.29
CA LEU A 161 -7.49 -6.09 10.75
C LEU A 161 -6.56 -5.28 11.67
N ALA A 162 -6.24 -4.07 11.26
CA ALA A 162 -5.31 -3.20 11.95
C ALA A 162 -5.85 -2.75 13.33
N LYS A 163 -7.16 -2.46 13.42
CA LYS A 163 -7.85 -2.22 14.69
C LYS A 163 -7.83 -3.44 15.61
N LYS A 164 -8.09 -4.64 15.08
CA LYS A 164 -8.06 -5.89 15.85
C LYS A 164 -6.72 -6.09 16.55
N TYR A 165 -5.63 -5.77 15.86
CA TYR A 165 -4.26 -5.92 16.38
C TYR A 165 -3.67 -4.64 17.00
N LYS A 166 -4.41 -3.52 16.99
CA LYS A 166 -4.00 -2.21 17.53
C LYS A 166 -2.68 -1.70 16.95
N VAL A 167 -2.50 -1.88 15.64
CA VAL A 167 -1.25 -1.50 14.95
C VAL A 167 -1.24 -0.06 14.47
N LEU A 168 -2.40 0.60 14.38
CA LEU A 168 -2.55 2.00 13.98
C LEU A 168 -2.65 2.93 15.20
N ASP A 169 -2.18 4.17 15.04
CA ASP A 169 -2.29 5.24 16.03
C ASP A 169 -3.61 6.04 15.90
N LEU A 170 -4.75 5.35 16.05
CA LEU A 170 -6.10 5.94 15.96
C LEU A 170 -6.76 6.14 17.32
#